data_AF-A0A1Q7EQQ6-F1
#
_entry.id   AF-A0A1Q7EQQ6-F1
#
_cell.length_a   1.000
_cell.length_b   1.000
_cell.length_c   1.000
_cell.angle_alpha   90.00
_cell.angle_beta   90.00
_cell.angle_gamma   90.00
#
_symmetry.space_group_name_H-M   'P 1'
#
loop_
_entity.id
_entity.type
_entity.pdbx_description
1 polymer ?
#
loop_
_entity_poly.entity_id
_entity_poly.type
_entity_poly.pdbx_seq_one_letter_code
_entity_poly.pdbx_strand_id
1 'polypeptide(L)'
;MHALLAAVVQTGRGRDLVLFHSMLIDRTVSDRVVPGLATRRLTLVNLPGFGASAPAGPAIEYDAGRVAGLFPALGPLVEIPDYAHCPPLEAPQAFLAAIGGFLG
;
A
#
# COMPACT_ATOMS: atom_id res chain seq x y z
N MET A 1 -10.85 7.00 -21.38
CA MET A 1 -10.88 6.61 -19.95
C MET A 1 -9.72 7.29 -19.25
N HIS A 2 -9.98 8.12 -18.22
CA HIS A 2 -8.91 8.74 -17.43
C HIS A 2 -8.50 7.74 -16.33
N ALA A 3 -7.21 7.39 -16.26
CA ALA A 3 -6.70 6.55 -15.19
C ALA A 3 -6.68 7.31 -13.86
N LEU A 4 -7.03 6.63 -12.76
CA LEU A 4 -7.00 7.21 -11.42
C LEU A 4 -5.56 7.18 -10.88
N LEU A 5 -5.16 8.19 -10.11
CA LEU A 5 -3.84 8.24 -9.46
C LEU A 5 -3.55 6.95 -8.66
N ALA A 6 -4.58 6.42 -7.98
CA ALA A 6 -4.71 5.01 -7.61
C ALA A 6 -6.18 4.60 -7.69
N ALA A 7 -6.46 3.39 -8.16
CA ALA A 7 -7.81 2.81 -8.12
C ALA A 7 -8.04 2.11 -6.77
N VAL A 8 -8.97 2.65 -5.98
CA VAL A 8 -9.29 2.18 -4.63
C VAL A 8 -10.76 1.79 -4.55
N VAL A 9 -11.04 0.68 -3.86
CA VAL A 9 -12.39 0.29 -3.47
C VAL A 9 -12.45 0.19 -1.95
N GLN A 10 -13.44 0.86 -1.35
CA GLN A 10 -13.69 0.78 0.08
C GLN A 10 -15.03 0.08 0.35
N THR A 11 -15.06 -0.85 1.29
CA THR A 11 -16.28 -1.56 1.69
C THR A 11 -16.27 -1.90 3.19
N GLY A 12 -17.42 -2.29 3.73
CA GLY A 12 -17.56 -2.64 5.15
C GLY A 12 -17.56 -1.43 6.09
N ARG A 13 -17.49 -1.70 7.39
CA ARG A 13 -17.54 -0.72 8.49
C ARG A 13 -16.70 -1.20 9.67
N GLY A 14 -16.37 -0.29 10.60
CA GLY A 14 -15.55 -0.62 11.78
C GLY A 14 -14.11 -0.11 11.66
N ARG A 15 -13.17 -0.81 12.29
CA ARG A 15 -11.73 -0.46 12.23
C ARG A 15 -11.20 -0.60 10.81
N ASP A 16 -10.32 0.31 10.40
CA ASP A 16 -9.66 0.27 9.10
C ASP A 16 -8.77 -0.97 8.94
N LEU A 17 -8.75 -1.49 7.72
CA LEU A 17 -7.81 -2.48 7.24
C LEU A 17 -7.52 -2.20 5.76
N VAL A 18 -6.25 -1.94 5.44
CA VAL A 18 -5.79 -1.73 4.07
C VAL A 18 -5.23 -3.04 3.53
N LEU A 19 -5.63 -3.42 2.32
CA LEU A 19 -5.15 -4.61 1.63
C LEU A 19 -4.38 -4.22 0.38
N PHE A 20 -3.10 -4.59 0.35
CA PHE A 20 -2.24 -4.51 -0.83
C PHE A 20 -2.09 -5.88 -1.47
N HIS A 21 -2.00 -5.89 -2.80
CA HIS A 21 -1.67 -7.06 -3.58
C HIS A 21 -0.16 -7.12 -3.85
N SER A 22 0.35 -8.29 -4.25
CA SER A 22 1.73 -8.45 -4.74
C SER A 22 1.82 -8.12 -6.24
N MET A 23 3.01 -8.20 -6.83
CA MET A 23 3.18 -8.05 -8.28
C MET A 23 2.43 -9.12 -9.08
N LEU A 24 2.16 -8.82 -10.36
CA LEU A 24 1.49 -9.70 -11.34
C LEU A 24 0.02 -10.03 -11.06
N ILE A 25 -0.57 -9.42 -10.04
CA ILE A 25 -1.99 -9.53 -9.72
C ILE A 25 -2.53 -8.15 -9.35
N ASP A 26 -3.84 -8.01 -9.21
CA ASP A 26 -4.50 -6.77 -8.78
C ASP A 26 -5.35 -7.00 -7.52
N ARG A 27 -6.02 -5.95 -7.04
CA ARG A 27 -6.82 -5.97 -5.81
C ARG A 27 -7.90 -7.06 -5.76
N THR A 28 -8.34 -7.59 -6.91
CA THR A 28 -9.42 -8.59 -7.00
C THR A 28 -9.04 -9.92 -6.37
N VAL A 29 -7.74 -10.18 -6.13
CA VAL A 29 -7.28 -11.36 -5.38
C VAL A 29 -7.93 -11.46 -3.99
N SER A 30 -8.29 -10.32 -3.40
CA SER A 30 -8.91 -10.26 -2.09
C SER A 30 -10.43 -10.48 -2.09
N ASP A 31 -11.09 -10.49 -3.27
CA ASP A 31 -12.56 -10.50 -3.34
C ASP A 31 -13.18 -11.71 -2.62
N ARG A 32 -12.51 -12.88 -2.67
CA ARG A 32 -12.99 -14.10 -1.99
C ARG A 32 -12.95 -14.01 -0.46
N VAL A 33 -12.07 -13.19 0.11
CA VAL A 33 -11.92 -13.06 1.57
C VAL A 33 -12.68 -11.85 2.14
N VAL A 34 -13.10 -10.91 1.29
CA VAL A 34 -13.86 -9.71 1.71
C VAL A 34 -15.08 -10.04 2.58
N PRO A 35 -15.95 -11.03 2.25
CA PRO A 35 -17.09 -11.35 3.09
C PRO A 35 -16.70 -11.79 4.51
N GLY A 36 -15.58 -12.52 4.65
CA GLY A 36 -15.07 -12.99 5.94
C GLY A 36 -14.47 -11.88 6.81
N LEU A 37 -14.17 -10.72 6.22
CA LEU A 37 -13.57 -9.56 6.90
C LEU A 37 -14.56 -8.40 7.10
N ALA A 38 -15.87 -8.64 6.91
CA ALA A 38 -16.91 -7.59 6.85
C ALA A 38 -17.09 -6.77 8.15
N THR A 39 -16.51 -7.19 9.27
CA THR A 39 -16.48 -6.44 10.54
C THR A 39 -15.44 -5.32 10.55
N ARG A 40 -14.66 -5.19 9.48
CA ARG A 40 -13.67 -4.13 9.25
C ARG A 40 -14.10 -3.24 8.08
N ARG A 41 -13.63 -2.00 8.09
CA ARG A 41 -13.67 -1.13 6.92
C ARG A 41 -12.44 -1.46 6.06
N LEU A 42 -12.68 -2.11 4.93
CA LEU A 42 -11.63 -2.58 4.03
C LEU A 42 -11.34 -1.54 2.97
N THR A 43 -10.06 -1.24 2.75
CA THR A 43 -9.58 -0.41 1.64
C THR A 43 -8.70 -1.28 0.75
N LEU A 44 -9.22 -1.65 -0.42
CA LEU A 44 -8.54 -2.48 -1.41
C LEU A 44 -7.89 -1.57 -2.44
N VAL A 45 -6.56 -1.65 -2.56
CA VAL A 45 -5.77 -0.72 -3.38
C VAL A 45 -5.18 -1.47 -4.57
N ASN A 46 -5.38 -0.95 -5.79
CA ASN A 46 -4.51 -1.29 -6.90
C ASN A 46 -3.26 -0.42 -6.85
N LEU A 47 -2.09 -1.05 -6.78
CA LEU A 47 -0.80 -0.37 -6.89
C LEU A 47 -0.67 0.33 -8.26
N PRO A 48 0.20 1.35 -8.38
CA PRO A 48 0.52 1.98 -9.66
C PRO A 48 0.80 0.96 -10.77
N GLY A 49 0.20 1.14 -11.95
CA GLY A 49 0.34 0.24 -13.09
C GLY A 49 -0.59 -0.99 -13.10
N PHE A 50 -1.39 -1.22 -12.06
CA PHE A 50 -2.30 -2.37 -11.98
C PHE A 50 -3.78 -1.99 -12.09
N GLY A 51 -4.57 -2.84 -12.75
CA GLY A 51 -6.01 -2.64 -12.95
C GLY A 51 -6.31 -1.27 -13.58
N ALA A 52 -7.09 -0.45 -12.87
CA ALA A 52 -7.47 0.90 -13.30
C ALA A 52 -6.57 2.03 -12.73
N SER A 53 -5.50 1.69 -12.01
CA SER A 53 -4.52 2.68 -11.53
C SER A 53 -3.68 3.22 -12.69
N ALA A 54 -3.30 4.49 -12.61
CA ALA A 54 -2.40 5.10 -13.58
C ALA A 54 -1.04 4.37 -13.61
N PRO A 55 -0.34 4.37 -14.76
CA PRO A 55 0.93 3.66 -14.94
C PRO A 55 1.92 3.89 -13.80
N ALA A 56 2.72 2.88 -13.50
CA ALA A 56 3.84 3.00 -12.56
C ALA A 56 4.84 4.06 -13.03
N GLY A 57 5.54 4.67 -12.07
CA GLY A 57 6.64 5.58 -12.37
C GLY A 57 7.85 4.89 -12.98
N PRO A 58 8.89 5.65 -13.35
CA PRO A 58 10.15 5.09 -13.85
C PRO A 58 10.96 4.35 -12.77
N ALA A 59 10.66 4.56 -11.49
CA ALA A 59 11.36 3.99 -10.35
C ALA A 59 10.39 3.72 -9.18
N ILE A 60 10.71 2.76 -8.33
CA ILE A 60 9.82 2.25 -7.27
C ILE A 60 9.55 3.30 -6.18
N GLU A 61 10.49 4.21 -5.96
CA GLU A 61 10.41 5.30 -4.99
C GLU A 61 9.28 6.27 -5.33
N TYR A 62 9.05 6.53 -6.63
CA TYR A 62 7.93 7.34 -7.10
C TYR A 62 6.58 6.71 -6.73
N ASP A 63 6.50 5.38 -6.81
CA ASP A 63 5.28 4.66 -6.49
C ASP A 63 5.03 4.59 -4.98
N ALA A 64 6.08 4.53 -4.15
CA ALA A 64 5.96 4.60 -2.69
C ALA A 64 5.31 5.92 -2.24
N GLY A 65 5.73 7.06 -2.80
CA GLY A 65 5.12 8.37 -2.54
C GLY A 65 3.64 8.42 -2.93
N ARG A 66 3.28 7.82 -4.08
CA ARG A 66 1.87 7.73 -4.53
C ARG A 66 1.02 6.89 -3.60
N VAL A 67 1.53 5.76 -3.12
CA VAL A 67 0.81 4.90 -2.17
C VAL A 67 0.66 5.61 -0.81
N ALA A 68 1.72 6.24 -0.30
CA ALA A 68 1.66 7.00 0.95
C ALA A 68 0.64 8.15 0.89
N GLY A 69 0.54 8.83 -0.26
CA GLY A 69 -0.44 9.89 -0.49
C GLY A 69 -1.91 9.45 -0.39
N LEU A 70 -2.20 8.14 -0.45
CA LEU A 70 -3.55 7.61 -0.21
C LEU A 70 -3.92 7.62 1.28
N PHE A 71 -2.94 7.70 2.17
CA PHE A 71 -3.12 7.52 3.61
C PHE A 71 -2.49 8.63 4.45
N PRO A 72 -2.83 9.91 4.22
CA PRO A 72 -2.23 11.04 4.94
C PRO A 72 -2.47 10.97 6.47
N ALA A 73 -3.51 10.26 6.91
CA ALA A 73 -3.80 10.05 8.32
C ALA A 73 -2.88 9.03 9.02
N LEU A 74 -2.12 8.21 8.27
CA LEU A 74 -1.23 7.19 8.85
C LEU A 74 0.16 7.74 9.22
N GLY A 75 0.46 9.00 8.88
CA GLY A 75 1.76 9.61 9.10
C GLY A 75 2.59 9.73 7.82
N PRO A 76 3.81 10.28 7.92
CA PRO A 76 4.66 10.52 6.77
C PRO A 76 5.24 9.22 6.19
N LEU A 77 5.55 9.25 4.89
CA LEU A 77 6.44 8.28 4.27
C LEU A 77 7.85 8.45 4.87
N VAL A 78 8.45 7.34 5.29
CA VAL A 78 9.86 7.30 5.73
C VAL A 78 10.64 6.52 4.68
N GLU A 79 11.53 7.21 3.97
CA GLU A 79 12.47 6.60 3.04
C GLU A 79 13.73 6.16 3.80
N ILE A 80 14.16 4.93 3.59
CA ILE A 80 15.44 4.45 4.08
C ILE A 80 16.40 4.51 2.88
N PRO A 81 17.37 5.45 2.87
CA PRO A 81 18.23 5.65 1.71
C PRO A 81 19.10 4.42 1.46
N ASP A 82 19.51 4.24 0.20
CA ASP A 82 20.47 3.22 -0.25
C ASP A 82 20.04 1.75 -0.08
N TYR A 83 18.80 1.49 0.31
CA TYR A 83 18.23 0.15 0.37
C TYR A 83 17.08 0.01 -0.63
N ALA A 84 17.00 -1.16 -1.24
CA ALA A 84 16.08 -1.43 -2.32
C ALA A 84 14.80 -2.09 -1.77
N HIS A 85 14.36 -3.14 -2.45
CA HIS A 85 13.09 -3.81 -2.26
C HIS A 85 12.84 -4.46 -0.88
N CYS A 86 13.87 -4.76 -0.08
CA CYS A 86 13.69 -5.53 1.14
C CYS A 86 14.52 -5.00 2.33
N PRO A 87 14.19 -3.83 2.88
CA PRO A 87 14.89 -3.25 4.03
C PRO A 87 15.00 -4.16 5.27
N PRO A 88 14.03 -5.07 5.59
CA PRO A 88 14.21 -6.01 6.70
C PRO A 88 15.41 -6.95 6.54
N LEU A 89 15.77 -7.29 5.30
CA LEU A 89 16.92 -8.15 4.99
C LEU A 89 18.20 -7.33 4.74
N GLU A 90 18.08 -6.23 4.01
CA GLU A 90 19.21 -5.41 3.57
C GLU A 90 19.73 -4.47 4.68
N ALA A 91 18.84 -4.02 5.57
CA ALA A 91 19.09 -2.95 6.55
C ALA A 91 18.31 -3.12 7.86
N PRO A 92 18.40 -4.27 8.55
CA PRO A 92 17.48 -4.61 9.64
C PRO A 92 17.42 -3.54 10.74
N GLN A 93 18.55 -2.93 11.10
CA GLN A 93 18.56 -1.89 12.14
C GLN A 93 17.92 -0.58 11.70
N ALA A 94 18.17 -0.15 10.46
CA ALA A 94 17.54 1.05 9.91
C ALA A 94 16.03 0.85 9.74
N PHE A 95 15.62 -0.34 9.30
CA PHE A 95 14.21 -0.72 9.23
C PHE A 95 13.53 -0.70 10.61
N LEU A 96 14.13 -1.33 11.62
CA LEU A 96 13.59 -1.35 12.98
C LEU A 96 13.47 0.07 13.56
N ALA A 97 14.47 0.92 13.33
CA ALA A 97 14.42 2.33 13.75
C ALA A 97 13.28 3.10 13.04
N ALA A 98 13.10 2.89 11.73
CA ALA A 98 12.05 3.55 10.96
C ALA A 98 10.63 3.14 11.39
N ILE A 99 10.41 1.84 11.66
CA ILE A 99 9.07 1.37 12.07
C ILE A 99 8.76 1.61 13.55
N GLY A 100 9.78 1.85 14.38
CA GLY A 100 9.61 2.02 15.84
C GLY A 100 8.58 3.08 16.21
N GLY A 101 8.51 4.20 15.46
CA GLY A 101 7.53 5.26 15.67
C GLY A 101 6.07 4.86 15.40
N PHE A 102 5.85 3.74 14.70
CA PHE A 102 4.51 3.22 14.39
C PHE A 102 4.06 2.10 15.34
N LEU A 103 4.98 1.50 16.11
CA LEU A 103 4.71 0.32 16.94
C LEU A 103 4.18 0.65 18.35
N GLY A 104 4.21 1.91 18.76
CA GLY A 104 3.77 2.36 20.09
C GLY A 104 4.91 2.39 21.09
#